data_AF-A0A449AZQ6-F1
#
_entry.id   AF-A0A449AZQ6-F1
#
_cell.length_a   1.000
_cell.length_b   1.000
_cell.length_c   1.000
_cell.angle_alpha   90.00
_cell.angle_beta   90.00
_cell.angle_gamma   90.00
#
_symmetry.space_group_name_H-M   'P 1'
#
loop_
_entity.id
_entity.type
_entity.pdbx_description
1 polymer ?
#
loop_
_entity_poly.entity_id
_entity_poly.type
_entity_poly.pdbx_seq_one_letter_code
_entity_poly.pdbx_strand_id
1 'polypeptide(L)'
;MSKITKYINNQVVYDEQKAYQYLTVIQKFLKDKVKEAKADGVVVGISSGIDSSLVYAIAKSVFPNSTTGVVMPVISMTDTDLSHIKELETSFNDQFLRVDLTETFNAITNSLQVKNHLAIANIKPRLRMTTLYAIAQERNSLVLGTDNADEVFIGYFTKFGDGGADLLPICNLTKGEVKFLASLLNVPNSILNKKPSAGLWEGQTDEDELGFSYSDLDFYLNHIDQREVLDQKLSQDTIAKIEHKHKITQHKRDAIYKPDIVK
;
A
#
# COMPACT_ATOMS: atom_id res chain seq x y z
N MET A 1 2.32 -15.33 6.56
CA MET A 1 3.06 -14.07 6.72
C MET A 1 4.57 -14.30 6.71
N SER A 2 5.34 -13.26 6.42
CA SER A 2 6.76 -13.30 6.04
C SER A 2 7.71 -13.91 7.09
N LYS A 3 7.30 -13.97 8.38
CA LYS A 3 8.09 -14.44 9.52
C LYS A 3 9.45 -13.73 9.66
N ILE A 4 9.55 -12.49 9.16
CA ILE A 4 10.72 -11.61 9.32
C ILE A 4 10.75 -11.08 10.76
N THR A 5 9.58 -10.74 11.30
CA THR A 5 9.43 -10.26 12.67
C THR A 5 9.62 -11.36 13.70
N LYS A 6 10.36 -11.05 14.77
CA LYS A 6 10.48 -11.82 16.01
C LYS A 6 10.19 -10.92 17.19
N TYR A 7 9.58 -11.48 18.24
CA TYR A 7 9.33 -10.79 19.50
C TYR A 7 10.20 -11.42 20.58
N ILE A 8 11.18 -10.65 21.08
CA ILE A 8 12.10 -11.08 22.14
C ILE A 8 11.91 -10.12 23.32
N ASN A 9 11.47 -10.62 24.47
CA ASN A 9 11.22 -9.80 25.67
C ASN A 9 10.33 -8.58 25.38
N ASN A 10 9.25 -8.77 24.62
CA ASN A 10 8.35 -7.70 24.15
C ASN A 10 8.97 -6.62 23.25
N GLN A 11 10.19 -6.83 22.75
CA GLN A 11 10.81 -5.98 21.73
C GLN A 11 10.73 -6.62 20.35
N VAL A 12 10.47 -5.79 19.34
CA VAL A 12 10.46 -6.20 17.93
C VAL A 12 11.90 -6.30 17.44
N VAL A 13 12.25 -7.46 16.89
CA VAL A 13 13.53 -7.73 16.23
C VAL A 13 13.25 -8.27 14.84
N TYR A 14 13.90 -7.69 13.83
CA TYR A 14 13.77 -8.15 12.44
C TYR A 14 14.93 -9.06 12.06
N ASP A 15 14.59 -10.18 11.41
CA ASP A 15 15.58 -11.11 10.86
C ASP A 15 16.04 -10.62 9.47
N GLU A 16 17.19 -9.96 9.44
CA GLU A 16 17.74 -9.36 8.21
C GLU A 16 18.00 -10.40 7.10
N GLN A 17 18.48 -11.59 7.46
CA GLN A 17 18.70 -12.65 6.48
C GLN A 17 17.39 -13.09 5.83
N LYS A 18 16.33 -13.26 6.63
CA LYS A 18 15.00 -13.54 6.08
C LYS A 18 14.45 -12.38 5.27
N ALA A 19 14.71 -11.14 5.64
CA ALA A 19 14.29 -9.98 4.86
C ALA A 19 14.88 -10.01 3.45
N TYR A 20 16.18 -10.29 3.28
CA TYR A 20 16.78 -10.45 1.96
C TYR A 20 16.24 -11.65 1.17
N GLN A 21 15.97 -12.77 1.85
CA GLN A 21 15.29 -13.91 1.22
C GLN A 21 13.90 -13.51 0.71
N TYR A 22 13.15 -12.74 1.49
CA TYR A 22 11.83 -12.27 1.12
C TYR A 22 11.88 -11.29 -0.05
N LEU A 23 12.84 -10.36 -0.06
CA LEU A 23 13.08 -9.47 -1.21
C LEU A 23 13.36 -10.26 -2.49
N THR A 24 14.17 -11.31 -2.41
CA THR A 24 14.44 -12.20 -3.56
C THR A 24 13.16 -12.87 -4.06
N VAL A 25 12.28 -13.32 -3.15
CA VAL A 25 10.99 -13.91 -3.51
C VAL A 25 10.09 -12.90 -4.22
N ILE A 26 9.99 -11.66 -3.70
CA ILE A 26 9.19 -10.59 -4.30
C ILE A 26 9.74 -10.23 -5.70
N GLN A 27 11.06 -10.04 -5.83
CA GLN A 27 11.70 -9.71 -7.09
C GLN A 27 11.46 -10.79 -8.15
N LYS A 28 11.57 -12.06 -7.77
CA LYS A 28 11.24 -13.18 -8.65
C LYS A 28 9.76 -13.18 -9.05
N PHE A 29 8.85 -12.97 -8.10
CA PHE A 29 7.42 -12.87 -8.36
C PHE A 29 7.11 -11.79 -9.40
N LEU A 30 7.65 -10.58 -9.25
CA LEU A 30 7.46 -9.49 -10.21
C LEU A 30 7.98 -9.87 -11.60
N LYS A 31 9.20 -10.41 -11.68
CA LYS A 31 9.81 -10.82 -12.95
C LYS A 31 8.99 -11.89 -13.68
N ASP A 32 8.52 -12.89 -12.95
CA ASP A 32 7.72 -13.98 -13.51
C ASP A 32 6.38 -13.46 -14.03
N LYS A 33 5.68 -12.61 -13.24
CA LYS A 33 4.35 -12.11 -13.61
C LYS A 33 4.36 -11.16 -14.80
N VAL A 34 5.35 -10.27 -14.88
CA VAL A 34 5.54 -9.40 -16.05
C VAL A 34 5.82 -10.24 -17.30
N LYS A 35 6.66 -11.27 -17.20
CA LYS A 35 6.96 -12.19 -18.30
C LYS A 35 5.73 -13.00 -18.75
N GLU A 36 4.97 -13.55 -17.80
CA GLU A 36 3.74 -14.31 -18.07
C GLU A 36 2.70 -13.45 -18.81
N ALA A 37 2.56 -12.19 -18.39
CA ALA A 37 1.66 -11.22 -19.01
C ALA A 37 2.15 -10.71 -20.38
N LYS A 38 3.41 -10.97 -20.76
CA LYS A 38 4.08 -10.37 -21.92
C LYS A 38 4.08 -8.84 -21.87
N ALA A 39 4.20 -8.30 -20.66
CA ALA A 39 4.32 -6.87 -20.39
C ALA A 39 5.79 -6.43 -20.49
N ASP A 40 6.01 -5.15 -20.78
CA ASP A 40 7.33 -4.54 -20.95
C ASP A 40 7.86 -3.91 -19.65
N GLY A 41 7.00 -3.70 -18.66
CA GLY A 41 7.36 -3.00 -17.43
C GLY A 41 6.25 -2.94 -16.39
N VAL A 42 6.44 -2.01 -15.45
CA VAL A 42 5.53 -1.79 -14.33
C VAL A 42 5.31 -0.29 -14.05
N VAL A 43 4.13 0.03 -13.52
CA VAL A 43 3.74 1.39 -13.12
C VAL A 43 3.36 1.37 -11.64
N VAL A 44 3.81 2.39 -10.88
CA VAL A 44 3.56 2.55 -9.44
C VAL A 44 3.08 3.97 -9.16
N GLY A 45 2.00 4.10 -8.39
CA GLY A 45 1.59 5.39 -7.84
C GLY A 45 2.47 5.81 -6.67
N ILE A 46 3.00 7.04 -6.69
CA ILE A 46 3.90 7.58 -5.67
C ILE A 46 3.14 8.60 -4.81
N SER A 47 2.97 8.30 -3.52
CA SER A 47 2.16 9.10 -2.59
C SER A 47 2.97 9.88 -1.54
N SER A 48 4.31 9.81 -1.57
CA SER A 48 5.25 10.18 -0.49
C SER A 48 5.22 9.27 0.75
N GLY A 49 4.37 8.23 0.76
CA GLY A 49 4.30 7.24 1.83
C GLY A 49 5.33 6.13 1.69
N ILE A 50 5.55 5.40 2.79
CA ILE A 50 6.56 4.34 2.85
C ILE A 50 6.25 3.16 1.94
N ASP A 51 4.98 2.78 1.80
CA ASP A 51 4.57 1.58 1.04
C ASP A 51 4.88 1.78 -0.45
N SER A 52 4.43 2.91 -1.02
CA SER A 52 4.74 3.25 -2.42
C SER A 52 6.24 3.40 -2.69
N SER A 53 6.99 3.92 -1.70
CA SER A 53 8.44 4.08 -1.82
C SER A 53 9.16 2.74 -1.82
N LEU A 54 8.75 1.80 -0.96
CA LEU A 54 9.26 0.43 -0.94
C LEU A 54 8.94 -0.30 -2.25
N VAL A 55 7.68 -0.26 -2.70
CA VAL A 55 7.27 -0.92 -3.94
C VAL A 55 8.05 -0.37 -5.12
N TYR A 56 8.23 0.95 -5.19
CA TYR A 56 9.06 1.58 -6.21
C TYR A 56 10.52 1.10 -6.15
N ALA A 57 11.13 1.07 -4.97
CA ALA A 57 12.49 0.61 -4.78
C ALA A 57 12.69 -0.85 -5.25
N ILE A 58 11.77 -1.73 -4.86
CA ILE A 58 11.76 -3.13 -5.31
C ILE A 58 11.60 -3.20 -6.83
N ALA A 59 10.61 -2.50 -7.40
CA ALA A 59 10.36 -2.48 -8.84
C ALA A 59 11.59 -2.01 -9.63
N LYS A 60 12.22 -0.91 -9.21
CA LYS A 60 13.42 -0.35 -9.83
C LYS A 60 14.60 -1.31 -9.79
N SER A 61 14.72 -2.13 -8.74
CA SER A 61 15.76 -3.18 -8.64
C SER A 61 15.57 -4.33 -9.65
N VAL A 62 14.32 -4.58 -10.09
CA VAL A 62 13.99 -5.63 -11.06
C VAL A 62 13.96 -5.09 -12.49
N PHE A 63 13.39 -3.91 -12.68
CA PHE A 63 13.11 -3.28 -13.96
C PHE A 63 13.70 -1.86 -14.01
N PRO A 64 15.05 -1.72 -14.05
CA PRO A 64 15.71 -0.43 -13.93
C PRO A 64 15.30 0.57 -15.03
N ASN A 65 14.96 0.08 -16.23
CA ASN A 65 14.61 0.94 -17.37
C ASN A 65 13.12 0.90 -17.73
N SER A 66 12.30 0.10 -17.04
CA SER A 66 10.87 -0.08 -17.34
C SER A 66 10.00 -0.02 -16.08
N THR A 67 10.47 0.67 -15.04
CA THR A 67 9.66 1.09 -13.89
C THR A 67 9.21 2.53 -14.10
N THR A 68 7.91 2.81 -13.97
CA THR A 68 7.34 4.16 -14.04
C THR A 68 6.75 4.57 -12.71
N GLY A 69 7.30 5.59 -12.06
CA GLY A 69 6.67 6.26 -10.92
C GLY A 69 5.73 7.37 -11.38
N VAL A 70 4.53 7.45 -10.79
CA VAL A 70 3.52 8.48 -11.12
C VAL A 70 3.02 9.17 -9.86
N VAL A 71 3.22 10.49 -9.79
CA VAL A 71 2.73 11.37 -8.73
C VAL A 71 1.40 11.98 -9.18
N MET A 72 0.35 11.82 -8.39
CA MET A 72 -1.02 12.16 -8.76
C MET A 72 -1.72 13.02 -7.68
N PRO A 73 -1.38 14.33 -7.59
CA PRO A 73 -2.02 15.24 -6.65
C PRO A 73 -3.50 15.42 -6.99
N VAL A 74 -4.31 15.66 -5.96
CA VAL A 74 -5.73 16.05 -6.09
C VAL A 74 -5.99 17.17 -5.08
N ILE A 75 -6.36 18.36 -5.56
CA ILE A 75 -6.52 19.61 -4.81
C ILE A 75 -5.20 20.17 -4.30
N SER A 76 -4.44 19.40 -3.52
CA SER A 76 -3.15 19.82 -3.02
C SER A 76 -2.30 18.62 -2.59
N MET A 77 -1.00 18.87 -2.50
CA MET A 77 -0.04 18.07 -1.72
C MET A 77 0.71 19.04 -0.81
N THR A 78 1.12 18.60 0.37
CA THR A 78 1.91 19.46 1.24
C THR A 78 3.32 19.65 0.68
N ASP A 79 3.99 20.76 1.03
CA ASP A 79 5.40 20.97 0.66
C ASP A 79 6.30 19.84 1.17
N THR A 80 5.96 19.28 2.34
CA THR A 80 6.64 18.11 2.91
C THR A 80 6.48 16.88 2.01
N ASP A 81 5.28 16.60 1.49
CA ASP A 81 5.07 15.46 0.58
C ASP A 81 5.87 15.63 -0.71
N LEU A 82 5.92 16.85 -1.25
CA LEU A 82 6.70 17.16 -2.45
C LEU A 82 8.21 17.04 -2.20
N SER A 83 8.70 17.47 -1.03
CA SER A 83 10.11 17.29 -0.62
C SER A 83 10.48 15.81 -0.54
N HIS A 84 9.67 14.99 0.11
CA HIS A 84 9.90 13.54 0.22
C HIS A 84 9.92 12.86 -1.15
N ILE A 85 9.01 13.22 -2.04
CA ILE A 85 9.01 12.72 -3.42
C ILE A 85 10.30 13.13 -4.14
N LYS A 86 10.77 14.37 -3.94
CA LYS A 86 12.00 14.84 -4.57
C LYS A 86 13.24 14.11 -4.03
N GLU A 87 13.27 13.81 -2.74
CA GLU A 87 14.32 13.00 -2.13
C GLU A 87 14.32 11.57 -2.67
N LEU A 88 13.13 10.98 -2.90
CA LEU A 88 13.01 9.66 -3.52
C LEU A 88 13.50 9.66 -4.98
N GLU A 89 13.07 10.64 -5.78
CA GLU A 89 13.58 10.87 -7.15
C GLU A 89 15.12 10.94 -7.16
N THR A 90 15.70 11.68 -6.21
CA THR A 90 17.16 11.85 -6.09
C THR A 90 17.84 10.54 -5.70
N SER A 91 17.31 9.81 -4.72
CA SER A 91 17.89 8.56 -4.23
C SER A 91 17.98 7.47 -5.32
N PHE A 92 16.98 7.44 -6.22
CA PHE A 92 16.92 6.49 -7.32
C PHE A 92 17.42 7.03 -8.66
N ASN A 93 17.91 8.28 -8.70
CA ASN A 93 18.29 9.00 -9.92
C ASN A 93 17.22 8.87 -11.01
N ASP A 94 15.97 9.18 -10.66
CA ASP A 94 14.82 9.06 -11.54
C ASP A 94 13.90 10.28 -11.46
N GLN A 95 13.01 10.42 -12.44
CA GLN A 95 12.01 11.48 -12.47
C GLN A 95 10.62 10.88 -12.66
N PHE A 96 9.71 11.20 -11.74
CA PHE A 96 8.36 10.67 -11.80
C PHE A 96 7.48 11.48 -12.73
N LEU A 97 6.56 10.80 -13.40
CA LEU A 97 5.47 11.46 -14.13
C LEU A 97 4.56 12.17 -13.14
N ARG A 98 4.03 13.31 -13.54
CA ARG A 98 3.13 14.12 -12.71
C ARG A 98 1.82 14.32 -13.47
N VAL A 99 0.72 13.92 -12.85
CA VAL A 99 -0.63 14.05 -13.42
C VAL A 99 -1.53 14.68 -12.37
N ASP A 100 -1.80 15.98 -12.50
CA ASP A 100 -2.72 16.68 -11.62
C ASP A 100 -4.16 16.29 -11.95
N LEU A 101 -4.87 15.77 -10.96
CA LEU A 101 -6.23 15.24 -11.10
C LEU A 101 -7.29 16.17 -10.49
N THR A 102 -6.92 17.38 -10.08
CA THR A 102 -7.81 18.36 -9.42
C THR A 102 -9.03 18.70 -10.28
N GLU A 103 -8.82 19.06 -11.54
CA GLU A 103 -9.94 19.40 -12.44
C GLU A 103 -10.84 18.20 -12.73
N THR A 104 -10.25 17.00 -12.87
CA THR A 104 -11.02 15.77 -13.07
C THR A 104 -11.86 15.43 -11.84
N PHE A 105 -11.29 15.60 -10.65
CA PHE A 105 -12.00 15.44 -9.39
C PHE A 105 -13.16 16.44 -9.27
N ASN A 106 -12.93 17.72 -9.54
CA ASN A 106 -13.95 18.77 -9.50
C ASN A 106 -15.10 18.48 -10.48
N ALA A 107 -14.79 18.02 -11.70
CA ALA A 107 -15.81 17.67 -12.69
C ALA A 107 -16.72 16.54 -12.21
N ILE A 108 -16.15 15.48 -11.63
CA ILE A 108 -16.92 14.35 -11.10
C ILE A 108 -17.75 14.75 -9.89
N THR A 109 -17.18 15.48 -8.94
CA THR A 109 -17.90 15.89 -7.72
C THR A 109 -19.07 16.82 -8.04
N ASN A 110 -18.89 17.77 -8.96
CA ASN A 110 -19.96 18.65 -9.44
C ASN A 110 -21.08 17.87 -10.14
N SER A 111 -20.74 16.83 -10.89
CA SER A 111 -21.72 16.00 -11.61
C SER A 111 -22.54 15.10 -10.68
N LEU A 112 -21.93 14.58 -9.62
CA LEU A 112 -22.58 13.59 -8.73
C LEU A 112 -23.41 14.21 -7.60
N GLN A 113 -23.11 15.44 -7.17
CA GLN A 113 -23.78 16.12 -6.04
C GLN A 113 -23.87 15.26 -4.75
N VAL A 114 -22.93 14.33 -4.56
CA VAL A 114 -22.88 13.45 -3.39
C VAL A 114 -22.44 14.24 -2.16
N LYS A 115 -23.15 14.07 -1.04
CA LYS A 115 -22.86 14.77 0.23
C LYS A 115 -22.06 13.92 1.23
N ASN A 116 -21.93 12.62 0.99
CA ASN A 116 -21.20 11.74 1.89
C ASN A 116 -19.69 11.96 1.76
N HIS A 117 -19.05 12.43 2.84
CA HIS A 117 -17.62 12.76 2.84
C HIS A 117 -16.72 11.59 2.42
N LEU A 118 -17.00 10.38 2.90
CA LEU A 118 -16.20 9.19 2.56
C LEU A 118 -16.38 8.80 1.08
N ALA A 119 -17.58 8.93 0.53
CA ALA A 119 -17.84 8.69 -0.88
C ALA A 119 -17.05 9.67 -1.76
N ILE A 120 -17.01 10.95 -1.36
CA ILE A 120 -16.19 11.99 -2.04
C ILE A 120 -14.70 11.67 -1.91
N ALA A 121 -14.23 11.32 -0.71
CA ALA A 121 -12.83 10.97 -0.47
C ALA A 121 -12.37 9.80 -1.35
N ASN A 122 -13.22 8.76 -1.48
CA ASN A 122 -12.95 7.58 -2.30
C ASN A 122 -12.94 7.83 -3.82
N ILE A 123 -13.37 9.00 -4.32
CA ILE A 123 -13.19 9.37 -5.73
C ILE A 123 -11.69 9.53 -6.04
N LYS A 124 -10.91 10.10 -5.11
CA LYS A 124 -9.48 10.38 -5.31
C LYS A 124 -8.67 9.11 -5.68
N PRO A 125 -8.66 8.03 -4.85
CA PRO A 125 -7.92 6.80 -5.20
C PRO A 125 -8.47 6.10 -6.47
N ARG A 126 -9.77 6.24 -6.78
CA ARG A 126 -10.34 5.69 -8.03
C ARG A 126 -9.87 6.44 -9.28
N LEU A 127 -9.72 7.76 -9.18
CA LEU A 127 -9.09 8.55 -10.23
C LEU A 127 -7.62 8.18 -10.41
N ARG A 128 -6.88 8.02 -9.32
CA ARG A 128 -5.49 7.56 -9.37
C ARG A 128 -5.36 6.19 -10.02
N MET A 129 -6.21 5.23 -9.64
CA MET A 129 -6.28 3.91 -10.27
C MET A 129 -6.52 4.03 -11.79
N THR A 130 -7.52 4.81 -12.19
CA THR A 130 -7.84 5.04 -13.62
C THR A 130 -6.63 5.58 -14.38
N THR A 131 -5.94 6.56 -13.82
CA THR A 131 -4.72 7.15 -14.40
C THR A 131 -3.59 6.14 -14.51
N LEU A 132 -3.35 5.33 -13.47
CA LEU A 132 -2.31 4.30 -13.48
C LEU A 132 -2.56 3.25 -14.55
N TYR A 133 -3.79 2.75 -14.68
CA TYR A 133 -4.12 1.78 -15.73
C TYR A 133 -4.04 2.37 -17.13
N ALA A 134 -4.44 3.63 -17.34
CA ALA A 134 -4.29 4.29 -18.63
C ALA A 134 -2.82 4.36 -19.06
N ILE A 135 -1.94 4.78 -18.13
CA ILE A 135 -0.48 4.85 -18.38
C ILE A 135 0.10 3.45 -18.58
N ALA A 136 -0.32 2.48 -17.77
CA ALA A 136 0.16 1.10 -17.86
C ALA A 136 -0.21 0.47 -19.22
N GLN A 137 -1.45 0.66 -19.67
CA GLN A 137 -1.91 0.15 -20.97
C GLN A 137 -1.16 0.79 -22.15
N GLU A 138 -0.94 2.11 -22.13
CA GLU A 138 -0.15 2.83 -23.13
C GLU A 138 1.30 2.29 -23.21
N ARG A 139 1.86 1.86 -22.08
CA ARG A 139 3.23 1.36 -21.96
C ARG A 139 3.34 -0.17 -21.96
N ASN A 140 2.26 -0.89 -22.28
CA ASN A 140 2.18 -2.35 -22.17
C ASN A 140 2.77 -2.86 -20.84
N SER A 141 2.40 -2.24 -19.72
CA SER A 141 2.94 -2.46 -18.38
C SER A 141 1.86 -2.93 -17.41
N LEU A 142 2.26 -3.46 -16.25
CA LEU A 142 1.36 -3.86 -15.16
C LEU A 142 1.34 -2.82 -14.03
N VAL A 143 0.20 -2.65 -13.37
CA VAL A 143 0.04 -1.76 -12.21
C VAL A 143 0.43 -2.49 -10.92
N LEU A 144 1.39 -1.94 -10.17
CA LEU A 144 1.73 -2.45 -8.83
C LEU A 144 0.90 -1.72 -7.77
N GLY A 145 0.19 -2.50 -6.96
CA GLY A 145 -0.47 -2.01 -5.75
C GLY A 145 0.49 -1.96 -4.58
N THR A 146 0.15 -1.17 -3.58
CA THR A 146 1.02 -0.88 -2.43
C THR A 146 0.43 -1.36 -1.11
N ASP A 147 -0.65 -2.13 -1.15
CA ASP A 147 -1.32 -2.63 0.04
C ASP A 147 -0.41 -3.62 0.79
N ASN A 148 -0.12 -3.31 2.05
CA ASN A 148 0.62 -4.19 2.97
C ASN A 148 -0.33 -5.16 3.71
N ALA A 149 0.21 -6.08 4.51
CA ALA A 149 -0.58 -7.10 5.20
C ALA A 149 -1.64 -6.51 6.13
N ASP A 150 -1.31 -5.41 6.83
CA ASP A 150 -2.21 -4.70 7.74
C ASP A 150 -3.43 -4.15 7.00
N GLU A 151 -3.17 -3.37 5.93
CA GLU A 151 -4.20 -2.75 5.09
C GLU A 151 -5.09 -3.80 4.43
N VAL A 152 -4.49 -4.85 3.88
CA VAL A 152 -5.25 -5.96 3.27
C VAL A 152 -6.13 -6.63 4.32
N PHE A 153 -5.55 -7.00 5.47
CA PHE A 153 -6.25 -7.76 6.50
C PHE A 153 -7.49 -7.04 7.01
N ILE A 154 -7.39 -5.75 7.32
CA ILE A 154 -8.55 -4.98 7.85
C ILE A 154 -9.36 -4.31 6.73
N GLY A 155 -8.96 -4.45 5.47
CA GLY A 155 -9.61 -3.85 4.31
C GLY A 155 -9.52 -2.32 4.29
N TYR A 156 -8.41 -1.75 4.77
CA TYR A 156 -8.15 -0.33 4.83
C TYR A 156 -7.52 0.19 3.53
N PHE A 157 -8.30 0.04 2.47
CA PHE A 157 -8.03 0.54 1.13
C PHE A 157 -9.36 0.82 0.41
N THR A 158 -9.33 1.60 -0.67
CA THR A 158 -10.53 1.82 -1.49
C THR A 158 -10.71 0.70 -2.49
N LYS A 159 -11.84 -0.01 -2.43
CA LYS A 159 -12.19 -1.03 -3.43
C LYS A 159 -12.27 -0.38 -4.82
N PHE A 160 -11.53 -0.95 -5.77
CA PHE A 160 -11.33 -0.39 -7.12
C PHE A 160 -10.71 1.02 -7.14
N GLY A 161 -9.99 1.39 -6.08
CA GLY A 161 -9.11 2.54 -6.02
C GLY A 161 -7.66 2.07 -5.89
N ASP A 162 -7.02 2.42 -4.79
CA ASP A 162 -5.69 1.92 -4.41
C ASP A 162 -5.61 0.38 -4.34
N GLY A 163 -6.67 -0.29 -3.90
CA GLY A 163 -6.75 -1.77 -3.97
C GLY A 163 -7.03 -2.34 -5.37
N GLY A 164 -7.06 -1.50 -6.41
CA GLY A 164 -7.17 -1.92 -7.81
C GLY A 164 -5.81 -1.98 -8.47
N ALA A 165 -5.20 -3.15 -8.54
CA ALA A 165 -3.87 -3.36 -9.11
C ALA A 165 -3.73 -4.78 -9.72
N ASP A 166 -2.71 -4.97 -10.56
CA ASP A 166 -2.41 -6.29 -11.15
C ASP A 166 -1.61 -7.16 -10.19
N LEU A 167 -0.65 -6.55 -9.47
CA LEU A 167 0.29 -7.25 -8.59
C LEU A 167 0.43 -6.55 -7.24
N LEU A 168 0.45 -7.34 -6.15
CA LEU A 168 0.62 -6.86 -4.77
C LEU A 168 1.93 -7.41 -4.16
N PRO A 169 3.09 -6.77 -4.42
CA PRO A 169 4.39 -7.31 -4.00
C PRO A 169 4.58 -7.36 -2.48
N ILE A 170 3.87 -6.54 -1.71
CA ILE A 170 4.11 -6.37 -0.27
C ILE A 170 2.91 -6.77 0.62
N CYS A 171 1.87 -7.39 0.07
CA CYS A 171 0.63 -7.73 0.80
C CYS A 171 0.79 -8.79 1.92
N ASN A 172 1.99 -9.33 2.09
CA ASN A 172 2.32 -10.32 3.12
C ASN A 172 3.30 -9.79 4.18
N LEU A 173 3.64 -8.50 4.10
CA LEU A 173 4.55 -7.80 5.01
C LEU A 173 3.73 -6.90 5.92
N THR A 174 3.99 -6.94 7.22
CA THR A 174 3.36 -5.98 8.14
C THR A 174 3.95 -4.57 7.97
N LYS A 175 3.34 -3.54 8.55
CA LYS A 175 3.80 -2.14 8.43
C LYS A 175 5.21 -1.98 8.98
N GLY A 176 5.53 -2.65 10.09
CA GLY A 176 6.87 -2.72 10.65
C GLY A 176 7.87 -3.36 9.69
N GLU A 177 7.50 -4.48 9.06
CA GLU A 177 8.35 -5.17 8.08
C GLU A 177 8.56 -4.32 6.80
N VAL A 178 7.53 -3.61 6.34
CA VAL A 178 7.63 -2.65 5.23
C VAL A 178 8.66 -1.57 5.55
N LYS A 179 8.58 -0.96 6.75
CA LYS A 179 9.55 0.05 7.18
C LYS A 179 10.97 -0.52 7.27
N PHE A 180 11.11 -1.74 7.79
CA PHE A 180 12.41 -2.40 7.88
C PHE A 180 12.99 -2.66 6.49
N LEU A 181 12.23 -3.26 5.56
CA LEU A 181 12.71 -3.52 4.19
C LEU A 181 13.04 -2.23 3.43
N ALA A 182 12.27 -1.17 3.62
CA ALA A 182 12.56 0.13 3.02
C ALA A 182 13.90 0.70 3.48
N SER A 183 14.26 0.51 4.76
CA SER A 183 15.58 0.92 5.28
C SER A 183 16.76 0.15 4.66
N LEU A 184 16.50 -1.03 4.08
CA LEU A 184 17.50 -1.79 3.35
C LEU A 184 17.63 -1.37 1.86
N LEU A 185 16.69 -0.57 1.35
CA LEU A 185 16.54 -0.28 -0.09
C LEU A 185 16.68 1.19 -0.47
N ASN A 186 17.62 1.94 0.13
CA ASN A 186 17.89 3.36 -0.19
C ASN A 186 16.67 4.29 -0.10
N VAL A 187 15.59 3.89 0.58
CA VAL A 187 14.45 4.78 0.80
C VAL A 187 14.88 5.87 1.80
N PRO A 188 14.68 7.17 1.50
CA PRO A 188 15.11 8.26 2.38
C PRO A 188 14.59 8.16 3.81
N ASN A 189 15.43 8.55 4.78
CA ASN A 189 15.08 8.57 6.21
C ASN A 189 13.89 9.47 6.54
N SER A 190 13.68 10.54 5.76
CA SER A 190 12.53 11.43 5.88
C SER A 190 11.21 10.68 5.68
N ILE A 191 11.16 9.77 4.69
CA ILE A 191 10.02 8.90 4.40
C ILE A 191 9.87 7.82 5.46
N LEU A 192 10.97 7.19 5.89
CA LEU A 192 10.96 6.16 6.94
C LEU A 192 10.38 6.66 8.28
N ASN A 193 10.58 7.94 8.59
CA ASN A 193 10.15 8.57 9.83
C ASN A 193 8.81 9.30 9.74
N LYS A 194 8.23 9.41 8.53
CA LYS A 194 6.90 9.98 8.34
C LYS A 194 5.84 9.09 8.99
N LYS A 195 4.89 9.69 9.69
CA LYS A 195 3.72 8.97 10.22
C LYS A 195 2.82 8.48 9.07
N PRO A 196 2.33 7.22 9.10
CA PRO A 196 1.37 6.73 8.12
C PRO A 196 0.09 7.57 8.07
N SER A 197 -0.42 7.78 6.84
CA SER A 197 -1.66 8.50 6.56
C SER A 197 -2.14 8.15 5.15
N ALA A 198 -3.44 7.92 4.98
CA ALA A 198 -4.05 7.71 3.66
C ALA A 198 -4.16 9.00 2.81
N GLY A 199 -3.91 10.18 3.40
CA GLY A 199 -3.90 11.47 2.68
C GLY A 199 -5.26 11.85 2.07
N LEU A 200 -6.36 11.44 2.70
CA LEU A 200 -7.72 11.71 2.21
C LEU A 200 -8.17 13.14 2.55
N TRP A 201 -7.78 13.66 3.72
CA TRP A 201 -8.01 15.03 4.17
C TRP A 201 -6.87 15.49 5.10
N GLU A 202 -6.80 16.81 5.35
CA GLU A 202 -5.76 17.42 6.17
C GLU A 202 -5.84 16.95 7.64
N GLY A 203 -4.69 16.58 8.22
CA GLY A 203 -4.58 16.13 9.61
C GLY A 203 -4.99 14.67 9.87
N GLN A 204 -5.41 13.91 8.85
CA GLN A 204 -5.76 12.50 8.98
C GLN A 204 -4.55 11.63 9.38
N THR A 205 -4.70 10.78 10.41
CA THR A 205 -3.81 9.64 10.65
C THR A 205 -4.59 8.33 10.64
N ASP A 206 -3.94 7.26 10.21
CA ASP A 206 -4.60 5.97 10.10
C ASP A 206 -4.97 5.42 11.49
N GLU A 207 -4.09 5.57 12.49
CA GLU A 207 -4.32 5.04 13.84
C GLU A 207 -5.53 5.70 14.53
N ASP A 208 -5.79 6.99 14.28
CA ASP A 208 -6.96 7.69 14.80
C ASP A 208 -8.28 7.11 14.22
N GLU A 209 -8.28 6.71 12.95
CA GLU A 209 -9.44 6.07 12.31
C GLU A 209 -9.59 4.58 12.65
N LEU A 210 -8.47 3.91 12.88
CA LEU A 210 -8.45 2.50 13.21
C LEU A 210 -8.87 2.26 14.66
N GLY A 211 -8.53 3.17 15.57
CA GLY A 211 -8.78 3.04 17.01
C GLY A 211 -7.84 2.03 17.69
N PHE A 212 -6.71 1.73 17.04
CA PHE A 212 -5.58 0.92 17.50
C PHE A 212 -4.34 1.28 16.66
N SER A 213 -3.15 0.96 17.17
CA SER A 213 -1.89 1.26 16.48
C SER A 213 -1.51 0.22 15.42
N TYR A 214 -0.66 0.60 14.46
CA TYR A 214 -0.04 -0.39 13.57
C TYR A 214 0.82 -1.39 14.36
N SER A 215 1.45 -0.97 15.46
CA SER A 215 2.18 -1.89 16.33
C SER A 215 1.28 -2.98 16.92
N ASP A 216 0.03 -2.64 17.26
CA ASP A 216 -0.93 -3.62 17.78
C ASP A 216 -1.39 -4.58 16.67
N LEU A 217 -1.62 -4.06 15.46
CA LEU A 217 -2.03 -4.88 14.32
C LEU A 217 -0.89 -5.78 13.81
N ASP A 218 0.33 -5.27 13.69
CA ASP A 218 1.55 -6.05 13.44
C ASP A 218 1.67 -7.20 14.45
N PHE A 219 1.49 -6.91 15.75
CA PHE A 219 1.52 -7.93 16.80
C PHE A 219 0.41 -8.95 16.65
N TYR A 220 -0.82 -8.49 16.38
CA TYR A 220 -1.98 -9.34 16.17
C TYR A 220 -1.74 -10.31 15.02
N LEU A 221 -1.30 -9.78 13.87
CA LEU A 221 -1.01 -10.54 12.68
C LEU A 221 0.05 -11.61 12.97
N ASN A 222 1.21 -11.24 13.53
CA ASN A 222 2.28 -12.19 13.82
C ASN A 222 1.89 -13.33 14.80
N HIS A 223 0.80 -13.17 15.55
CA HIS A 223 0.30 -14.14 16.54
C HIS A 223 -1.16 -14.53 16.31
N ILE A 224 -1.67 -14.41 15.09
CA ILE A 224 -3.10 -14.61 14.78
C ILE A 224 -3.63 -15.99 15.21
N ASP A 225 -2.78 -17.01 15.17
CA ASP A 225 -3.10 -18.38 15.57
C ASP A 225 -2.80 -18.69 17.06
N GLN A 226 -2.38 -17.70 17.84
CA GLN A 226 -1.90 -17.85 19.22
C GLN A 226 -2.73 -16.98 20.19
N ARG A 227 -4.00 -17.36 20.39
CA ARG A 227 -4.96 -16.54 21.17
C ARG A 227 -4.47 -16.17 22.56
N GLU A 228 -3.83 -17.09 23.27
CA GLU A 228 -3.28 -16.85 24.61
C GLU A 228 -2.21 -15.74 24.62
N VAL A 229 -1.38 -15.66 23.57
CA VAL A 229 -0.35 -14.62 23.43
C VAL A 229 -0.96 -13.27 23.10
N LEU A 230 -2.00 -13.26 22.25
CA LEU A 230 -2.78 -12.05 21.95
C LEU A 230 -3.43 -11.48 23.21
N ASP A 231 -4.09 -12.32 24.00
CA ASP A 231 -4.82 -11.90 25.20
C ASP A 231 -3.89 -11.39 26.32
N GLN A 232 -2.61 -11.80 26.32
CA GLN A 232 -1.60 -11.29 27.25
C GLN A 232 -1.09 -9.89 26.90
N LYS A 233 -1.13 -9.50 25.62
CA LYS A 233 -0.50 -8.27 25.12
C LYS A 233 -1.50 -7.20 24.68
N LEU A 234 -2.59 -7.62 24.04
CA LEU A 234 -3.60 -6.73 23.47
C LEU A 234 -4.85 -6.73 24.34
N SER A 235 -5.53 -5.58 24.39
CA SER A 235 -6.83 -5.50 25.05
C SER A 235 -7.89 -6.27 24.25
N GLN A 236 -8.92 -6.78 24.93
CA GLN A 236 -10.06 -7.44 24.25
C GLN A 236 -10.78 -6.48 23.29
N ASP A 237 -10.84 -5.18 23.62
CA ASP A 237 -11.41 -4.15 22.74
C ASP A 237 -10.60 -3.98 21.44
N THR A 238 -9.27 -3.94 21.54
CA THR A 238 -8.36 -3.88 20.38
C THR A 238 -8.55 -5.10 19.47
N ILE A 239 -8.55 -6.30 20.05
CA ILE A 239 -8.76 -7.55 19.29
C ILE A 239 -10.12 -7.54 18.59
N ALA A 240 -11.19 -7.18 19.32
CA ALA A 240 -12.54 -7.13 18.77
C ALA A 240 -12.67 -6.11 17.62
N LYS A 241 -12.02 -4.94 17.72
CA LYS A 241 -11.99 -3.95 16.63
C LYS A 241 -11.29 -4.47 15.38
N ILE A 242 -10.15 -5.14 15.54
CA ILE A 242 -9.40 -5.75 14.43
C ILE A 242 -10.24 -6.82 13.74
N GLU A 243 -10.79 -7.77 14.50
CA GLU A 243 -11.65 -8.85 13.98
C GLU A 243 -12.91 -8.30 13.31
N HIS A 244 -13.54 -7.28 13.91
CA HIS A 244 -14.70 -6.63 13.33
C HIS A 244 -14.38 -6.00 11.97
N LYS A 245 -13.32 -5.19 11.87
CA LYS A 245 -12.88 -4.58 10.61
C LYS A 245 -12.55 -5.63 9.56
N HIS A 246 -11.81 -6.69 9.93
CA HIS A 246 -11.54 -7.82 9.04
C HIS A 246 -12.85 -8.41 8.49
N LYS A 247 -13.79 -8.76 9.37
CA LYS A 247 -15.06 -9.39 8.99
C LYS A 247 -15.90 -8.52 8.05
N ILE A 248 -16.11 -7.25 8.37
CA ILE A 248 -17.02 -6.38 7.57
C ILE A 248 -16.41 -5.99 6.22
N THR A 249 -15.10 -6.13 6.05
CA THR A 249 -14.40 -5.77 4.81
C THR A 249 -14.05 -6.98 3.92
N GLN A 250 -14.51 -8.19 4.25
CA GLN A 250 -14.20 -9.40 3.48
C GLN A 250 -14.52 -9.24 1.98
N HIS A 251 -15.63 -8.56 1.68
CA HIS A 251 -16.04 -8.27 0.30
C HIS A 251 -15.02 -7.42 -0.49
N LYS A 252 -14.04 -6.77 0.14
CA LYS A 252 -12.96 -6.05 -0.53
C LYS A 252 -11.81 -6.97 -0.96
N ARG A 253 -11.59 -8.08 -0.25
CA ARG A 253 -10.54 -9.07 -0.52
C ARG A 253 -10.99 -10.20 -1.42
N ASP A 254 -12.30 -10.45 -1.47
CA ASP A 254 -12.85 -11.49 -2.32
C ASP A 254 -12.86 -11.08 -3.80
N ALA A 255 -12.72 -12.08 -4.67
CA ALA A 255 -13.07 -11.94 -6.07
C ALA A 255 -14.54 -11.53 -6.21
N ILE A 256 -14.90 -10.97 -7.36
CA ILE A 256 -16.31 -10.63 -7.65
C ILE A 256 -17.17 -11.89 -7.49
N TYR A 257 -18.16 -11.83 -6.60
CA TYR A 257 -19.08 -12.94 -6.35
C TYR A 257 -19.89 -13.25 -7.61
N LYS A 258 -20.01 -14.54 -7.92
CA LYS A 258 -20.76 -15.06 -9.07
C LYS A 258 -21.72 -16.14 -8.56
N PRO A 259 -22.92 -16.27 -9.14
CA PRO A 259 -23.78 -17.41 -8.85
C PRO A 259 -23.10 -18.71 -9.28
N ASP A 260 -23.47 -19.81 -8.64
CA ASP A 260 -23.02 -21.14 -9.04
C ASP A 260 -23.51 -21.49 -10.45
N ILE A 261 -22.69 -22.26 -11.17
CA ILE A 261 -23.07 -22.79 -12.48
C ILE A 261 -24.08 -23.92 -12.25
N VAL A 262 -25.31 -23.73 -12.73
CA VAL A 262 -26.31 -24.81 -12.81
C VAL A 262 -25.85 -25.79 -13.89
N LYS A 263 -25.66 -27.06 -13.51
CA LYS A 263 -25.27 -28.16 -14.43
C LYS A 263 -26.48 -28.77 -15.11
#